data_AF-A0A0N4UKP8-F1
#
_entry.id   AF-A0A0N4UKP8-F1
#
_cell.length_a   1.000
_cell.length_b   1.000
_cell.length_c   1.000
_cell.angle_alpha   90.00
_cell.angle_beta   90.00
_cell.angle_gamma   90.00
#
_symmetry.space_group_name_H-M   'P 1'
#
loop_
_entity.id
_entity.type
_entity.pdbx_description
1 polymer ?
#
loop_
_entity_poly.entity_id
_entity_poly.type
_entity_poly.pdbx_seq_one_letter_code
_entity_poly.pdbx_strand_id
1 'polypeptide(L)'
;MVQYAKYAICSIFFLHTIFIDGDYCGENRIPFGFDVHISGQPYLLCSRPNCFEKKYSDCEDSALRTSCDEDNTWIGGINKNYGLHQPFYVLCCTFDEITNHSTPPFTMIIRPGEYFEGEEQMDSTNDDVIAFDVITNLKRFRDTPKTYNFNNIFAI
;
A
#
# COMPACT_ATOMS: atom_id res chain seq x y z
N MET A 1 40.62 21.30 -29.65
CA MET A 1 40.33 20.17 -28.73
C MET A 1 39.50 20.65 -27.53
N VAL A 2 38.26 21.15 -27.71
CA VAL A 2 37.38 21.55 -26.57
C VAL A 2 35.88 21.40 -26.94
N GLN A 3 35.49 20.33 -27.64
CA GLN A 3 34.07 20.04 -27.93
C GLN A 3 33.57 18.75 -27.27
N TYR A 4 34.46 17.79 -26.97
CA TYR A 4 34.09 16.48 -26.42
C TYR A 4 33.86 16.46 -24.90
N ALA A 5 34.36 17.45 -24.16
CA ALA A 5 34.25 17.50 -22.69
C ALA A 5 32.83 17.85 -22.20
N LYS A 6 32.02 18.56 -23.00
CA LYS A 6 30.64 18.94 -22.60
C LYS A 6 29.67 17.75 -22.65
N TYR A 7 29.87 16.82 -23.57
CA TYR A 7 28.99 15.64 -23.71
C TYR A 7 29.30 14.53 -22.69
N ALA A 8 30.54 14.45 -22.19
CA ALA A 8 30.93 13.47 -21.18
C ALA A 8 30.30 13.73 -19.80
N ILE A 9 30.08 15.00 -19.43
CA ILE A 9 29.50 15.39 -18.14
C ILE A 9 28.01 15.00 -18.05
N CYS A 10 27.30 15.00 -19.19
CA CYS A 10 25.88 14.64 -19.23
C CYS A 10 25.64 13.12 -19.05
N SER A 11 26.57 12.28 -19.50
CA SER A 11 26.46 10.81 -19.32
C SER A 11 26.80 10.31 -17.92
N ILE A 12 27.47 11.11 -17.08
CA ILE A 12 27.86 10.69 -15.71
C ILE A 12 26.73 10.95 -14.70
N PHE A 13 25.83 11.90 -14.95
CA PHE A 13 24.63 12.13 -14.12
C PHE A 13 23.51 11.09 -14.34
N PHE A 14 23.66 10.19 -15.32
CA PHE A 14 22.71 9.10 -15.56
C PHE A 14 22.94 7.88 -14.64
N LEU A 15 23.97 7.91 -13.80
CA LEU A 15 24.28 6.83 -12.87
C LEU A 15 23.64 7.11 -11.49
N HIS A 16 22.57 6.38 -11.20
CA HIS A 16 21.88 6.26 -9.90
C HIS A 16 20.74 7.24 -9.58
N THR A 17 19.80 7.44 -10.51
CA THR A 17 18.40 7.49 -10.06
C THR A 17 18.00 6.07 -9.69
N ILE A 18 18.12 5.74 -8.39
CA ILE A 18 17.47 4.55 -7.84
C ILE A 18 15.97 4.78 -8.01
N PHE A 19 15.40 4.20 -9.07
CA PHE A 19 13.96 4.14 -9.25
C PHE A 19 13.43 3.26 -8.12
N ILE A 20 12.81 3.92 -7.14
CA ILE A 20 12.09 3.24 -6.08
C ILE A 20 10.78 2.78 -6.70
N ASP A 21 10.69 1.50 -7.06
CA ASP A 21 9.47 0.93 -7.64
C ASP A 21 8.54 0.54 -6.49
N GLY A 22 7.51 1.36 -6.30
CA GLY A 22 6.44 1.09 -5.35
C GLY A 22 5.24 0.48 -6.06
N ASP A 23 4.56 -0.44 -5.39
CA ASP A 23 3.27 -0.94 -5.82
C ASP A 23 2.18 -0.10 -5.17
N TYR A 24 1.45 0.61 -6.02
CA TYR A 24 0.35 1.48 -5.64
C TYR A 24 -0.87 1.08 -6.45
N CYS A 25 -2.05 1.19 -5.85
CA CYS A 25 -3.28 0.88 -6.56
C CYS A 25 -3.63 1.88 -7.67
N GLY A 26 -3.02 3.06 -7.69
CA GLY A 26 -3.29 4.12 -8.68
C GLY A 26 -4.40 5.08 -8.23
N GLU A 27 -5.10 5.69 -9.20
CA GLU A 27 -6.13 6.69 -8.91
C GLU A 27 -7.49 6.07 -8.58
N ASN A 28 -8.11 6.59 -7.51
CA ASN A 28 -9.43 6.19 -6.99
C ASN A 28 -9.54 4.67 -6.77
N ARG A 29 -8.45 4.03 -6.38
CA ARG A 29 -8.38 2.61 -6.03
C ARG A 29 -7.80 2.48 -4.64
N ILE A 30 -8.22 1.44 -3.94
CA ILE A 30 -7.80 1.13 -2.57
C ILE A 30 -7.24 -0.30 -2.51
N PRO A 31 -6.28 -0.58 -1.61
CA PRO A 31 -5.92 -1.94 -1.30
C PRO A 31 -6.91 -2.53 -0.30
N PHE A 32 -7.73 -3.45 -0.80
CA PHE A 32 -8.72 -4.18 -0.02
C PHE A 32 -8.19 -5.55 0.43
N GLY A 33 -7.10 -6.02 -0.17
CA GLY A 33 -6.48 -7.30 0.14
C GLY A 33 -4.96 -7.27 0.06
N PHE A 34 -4.33 -8.34 0.53
CA PHE A 34 -2.89 -8.50 0.62
C PHE A 34 -2.50 -9.95 0.36
N ASP A 35 -1.63 -10.17 -0.61
CA ASP A 35 -1.07 -11.48 -0.97
C ASP A 35 0.43 -11.51 -0.67
N VAL A 36 0.90 -12.58 -0.06
CA VAL A 36 2.34 -12.85 0.10
C VAL A 36 2.66 -14.10 -0.70
N HIS A 37 3.28 -13.91 -1.86
CA HIS A 37 3.73 -15.01 -2.70
C HIS A 37 4.64 -15.97 -1.92
N ILE A 38 4.77 -17.23 -2.36
CA ILE A 38 5.60 -18.25 -1.69
C ILE A 38 7.08 -17.85 -1.52
N SER A 39 7.58 -16.93 -2.35
CA SER A 39 8.92 -16.34 -2.19
C SER A 39 9.03 -15.37 -1.02
N GLY A 40 7.92 -14.95 -0.43
CA GLY A 40 7.79 -13.90 0.60
C GLY A 40 7.55 -12.50 0.05
N GLN A 41 7.36 -12.37 -1.26
CA GLN A 41 7.12 -11.10 -1.93
C GLN A 41 5.67 -10.65 -1.67
N PRO A 42 5.45 -9.48 -1.05
CA PRO A 42 4.11 -8.95 -0.82
C PRO A 42 3.54 -8.31 -2.09
N TYR A 43 2.22 -8.34 -2.22
CA TYR A 43 1.41 -7.71 -3.27
C TYR A 43 0.12 -7.14 -2.67
N LEU A 44 -0.26 -5.94 -3.08
CA LEU A 44 -1.58 -5.41 -2.76
C LEU A 44 -2.61 -5.93 -3.76
N LEU A 45 -3.79 -6.30 -3.27
CA LEU A 45 -4.96 -6.54 -4.09
C LEU A 45 -5.79 -5.24 -4.10
N CYS A 46 -6.03 -4.71 -5.28
CA CYS A 46 -6.61 -3.37 -5.45
C CYS A 46 -8.02 -3.43 -6.03
N SER A 47 -8.96 -2.73 -5.39
CA SER A 47 -10.32 -2.53 -5.90
C SER A 47 -10.58 -1.05 -6.21
N ARG A 48 -11.69 -0.78 -6.90
CA ARG A 48 -12.17 0.56 -7.26
C ARG A 48 -13.62 0.74 -6.77
N PRO A 49 -13.86 0.92 -5.46
CA PRO A 49 -15.19 1.22 -4.96
C PRO A 49 -15.72 2.46 -5.66
N ASN A 50 -16.95 2.40 -6.15
CA ASN A 50 -17.53 3.51 -6.90
C ASN A 50 -17.84 4.74 -6.02
N CYS A 51 -17.99 4.55 -4.72
CA CYS A 51 -18.13 5.61 -3.72
C CYS A 51 -16.79 6.24 -3.29
N PHE A 52 -15.64 5.66 -3.66
CA PHE A 52 -14.34 6.16 -3.26
C PHE A 52 -13.76 7.15 -4.28
N GLU A 53 -13.45 8.36 -3.82
CA GLU A 53 -12.60 9.30 -4.55
C GLU A 53 -11.35 9.61 -3.73
N LYS A 54 -10.17 9.45 -4.34
CA LYS A 54 -8.86 9.67 -3.71
C LYS A 54 -8.71 11.07 -3.12
N LYS A 55 -9.44 12.06 -3.64
CA LYS A 55 -9.43 13.45 -3.14
C LYS A 55 -9.84 13.58 -1.67
N TYR A 56 -10.49 12.56 -1.10
CA TYR A 56 -10.89 12.55 0.30
C TYR A 56 -9.76 12.14 1.24
N SER A 57 -8.60 11.69 0.74
CA SER A 57 -7.47 11.29 1.56
C SER A 57 -6.23 12.12 1.26
N ASP A 58 -5.49 12.48 2.32
CA ASP A 58 -4.17 13.11 2.20
C ASP A 58 -3.10 12.02 2.32
N CYS A 59 -2.20 11.92 1.34
CA CYS A 59 -1.22 10.84 1.28
C CYS A 59 0.19 11.41 1.27
N GLU A 60 1.12 10.70 1.90
CA GLU A 60 2.53 11.05 1.79
C GLU A 60 3.02 10.98 0.32
N ASP A 61 4.10 11.70 0.00
CA ASP A 61 4.65 11.71 -1.36
C ASP A 61 5.32 10.38 -1.75
N SER A 62 5.70 9.54 -0.78
CA SER A 62 6.48 8.32 -1.02
C SER A 62 6.33 7.31 0.10
N ALA A 63 6.41 6.01 -0.26
CA ALA A 63 6.36 4.90 0.68
C ALA A 63 7.69 4.78 1.45
N LEU A 64 7.78 5.44 2.61
CA LEU A 64 8.98 5.51 3.45
C LEU A 64 8.73 5.06 4.91
N ARG A 65 7.48 4.79 5.29
CA ARG A 65 7.10 4.38 6.65
C ARG A 65 7.22 2.89 6.83
N THR A 66 7.53 2.41 8.04
CA THR A 66 7.57 0.96 8.33
C THR A 66 6.21 0.38 8.76
N SER A 67 5.26 1.27 9.07
CA SER A 67 3.90 1.01 9.56
C SER A 67 3.10 2.31 9.48
N CYS A 68 1.76 2.20 9.49
CA CYS A 68 0.83 3.32 9.65
C CYS A 68 0.08 3.11 10.96
N ASP A 69 0.64 3.64 12.05
CA ASP A 69 0.18 3.33 13.41
C ASP A 69 -0.91 4.29 13.93
N GLU A 70 -1.33 5.25 13.11
CA GLU A 70 -2.38 6.22 13.45
C GLU A 70 -3.77 5.67 13.10
N ASP A 71 -4.75 5.89 13.97
CA ASP A 71 -6.09 5.30 13.82
C ASP A 71 -6.87 5.85 12.61
N ASN A 72 -6.53 7.06 12.17
CA ASN A 72 -7.11 7.70 10.98
C ASN A 72 -6.33 7.43 9.69
N THR A 73 -5.44 6.43 9.67
CA THR A 73 -4.61 6.10 8.50
C THR A 73 -5.01 4.81 7.80
N TRP A 74 -4.69 4.76 6.51
CA TRP A 74 -4.78 3.58 5.67
C TRP A 74 -3.57 3.44 4.74
N ILE A 75 -3.35 2.21 4.25
CA ILE A 75 -2.23 1.88 3.37
C ILE A 75 -2.55 2.33 1.95
N GLY A 76 -1.88 3.39 1.46
CA GLY A 76 -2.01 3.84 0.06
C GLY A 76 -1.16 3.05 -0.94
N GLY A 77 -0.19 2.29 -0.45
CA GLY A 77 0.77 1.58 -1.30
C GLY A 77 1.90 0.93 -0.49
N ILE A 78 2.72 0.13 -1.16
CA ILE A 78 3.88 -0.53 -0.59
C ILE A 78 5.11 -0.35 -1.46
N ASN A 79 6.29 -0.29 -0.85
CA ASN A 79 7.55 -0.25 -1.56
C ASN A 79 8.09 -1.67 -1.73
N LYS A 80 8.24 -2.10 -2.99
CA LYS A 80 8.73 -3.43 -3.34
C LYS A 80 10.17 -3.39 -3.84
N ASN A 81 11.09 -2.83 -3.06
CA ASN A 81 12.50 -3.02 -3.41
C ASN A 81 12.90 -4.49 -3.25
N TYR A 82 13.23 -5.12 -4.39
CA TYR A 82 13.53 -6.53 -4.55
C TYR A 82 14.75 -6.97 -3.72
N GLY A 83 14.55 -7.82 -2.70
CA GLY A 83 15.67 -8.50 -2.03
C GLY A 83 15.36 -9.09 -0.64
N LEU A 84 16.25 -9.98 -0.18
CA LEU A 84 16.19 -10.65 1.13
C LEU A 84 16.42 -9.72 2.33
N HIS A 85 16.88 -8.49 2.12
CA HIS A 85 17.41 -7.62 3.18
C HIS A 85 16.88 -6.18 3.18
N GLN A 86 15.98 -5.81 2.27
CA GLN A 86 15.53 -4.42 2.20
C GLN A 86 14.30 -4.18 3.09
N PRO A 87 14.26 -3.04 3.79
CA PRO A 87 13.15 -2.67 4.65
C PRO A 87 11.85 -2.59 3.82
N PHE A 88 10.83 -3.25 4.33
CA PHE A 88 9.48 -3.14 3.80
C PHE A 88 8.92 -1.79 4.24
N TYR A 89 8.56 -0.96 3.27
CA TYR A 89 7.94 0.34 3.53
C TYR A 89 6.53 0.42 2.97
N VAL A 90 5.72 1.23 3.63
CA VAL A 90 4.34 1.52 3.28
C VAL A 90 4.17 3.01 3.01
N LEU A 91 3.19 3.32 2.18
CA LEU A 91 2.67 4.67 2.00
C LEU A 91 1.45 4.82 2.91
N CYS A 92 1.48 5.78 3.84
CA CYS A 92 0.34 6.10 4.68
C CYS A 92 -0.49 7.21 4.04
N CYS A 93 -1.81 7.03 4.06
CA CYS A 93 -2.78 8.06 3.72
C CYS A 93 -3.68 8.30 4.94
N THR A 94 -4.08 9.53 5.20
CA THR A 94 -4.99 9.90 6.28
C THR A 94 -6.39 10.16 5.74
N PHE A 95 -7.39 9.75 6.51
CA PHE A 95 -8.79 10.12 6.31
C PHE A 95 -9.48 10.24 7.66
N ASP A 96 -9.79 11.48 8.06
CA ASP A 96 -10.25 11.77 9.43
C ASP A 96 -11.59 11.12 9.80
N GLU A 97 -12.44 10.84 8.81
CA GLU A 97 -13.76 10.22 9.04
C GLU A 97 -13.70 8.69 9.10
N ILE A 98 -12.54 8.07 8.83
CA ILE A 98 -12.41 6.62 8.70
C ILE A 98 -12.86 5.89 9.98
N THR A 99 -12.52 6.41 11.15
CA THR A 99 -12.87 5.80 12.44
C THR A 99 -14.34 6.01 12.83
N ASN A 100 -14.98 7.04 12.29
CA ASN A 100 -16.40 7.32 12.57
C ASN A 100 -17.32 6.42 11.74
N HIS A 101 -16.80 5.91 10.63
CA HIS A 101 -17.52 5.20 9.58
C HIS A 101 -16.91 3.81 9.34
N SER A 102 -16.48 3.13 10.40
CA SER A 102 -15.91 1.79 10.27
C SER A 102 -16.25 0.85 11.42
N THR A 103 -16.11 -0.43 11.15
CA THR A 103 -16.05 -1.45 12.19
C THR A 103 -14.73 -1.35 12.99
N PRO A 104 -14.69 -1.92 14.22
CA PRO A 104 -13.44 -2.03 14.96
C PRO A 104 -12.38 -2.79 14.15
N PRO A 105 -11.12 -2.36 14.18
CA PRO A 105 -10.07 -3.01 13.42
C PRO A 105 -9.82 -4.44 13.90
N PHE A 106 -9.61 -5.35 12.95
CA PHE A 106 -9.08 -6.68 13.23
C PHE A 106 -7.64 -6.80 12.74
N THR A 107 -6.87 -7.65 13.41
CA THR A 107 -5.46 -7.88 13.12
C THR A 107 -5.25 -9.31 12.66
N MET A 108 -4.44 -9.51 11.64
CA MET A 108 -4.07 -10.85 11.19
C MET A 108 -2.61 -10.96 10.74
N ILE A 109 -2.14 -12.20 10.64
CA ILE A 109 -0.79 -12.55 10.23
C ILE A 109 -0.87 -13.28 8.90
N ILE A 110 -0.13 -12.80 7.89
CA ILE A 110 0.00 -13.46 6.58
C ILE A 110 1.44 -13.96 6.39
N ARG A 111 1.57 -15.25 6.10
CA ARG A 111 2.82 -15.95 5.81
C ARG A 111 3.04 -16.12 4.30
N PRO A 112 4.25 -16.47 3.87
CA PRO A 112 4.49 -16.82 2.48
C PRO A 112 3.57 -17.95 1.98
N GLY A 113 2.88 -17.70 0.87
CA GLY A 113 1.86 -18.56 0.29
C GLY A 113 0.43 -18.32 0.80
N GLU A 114 0.24 -17.38 1.73
CA GLU A 114 -1.07 -16.97 2.25
C GLU A 114 -1.48 -15.62 1.67
N TYR A 115 -2.79 -15.39 1.58
CA TYR A 115 -3.38 -14.11 1.18
C TYR A 115 -4.61 -13.80 2.02
N PHE A 116 -4.99 -12.53 2.04
CA PHE A 116 -6.27 -12.03 2.49
C PHE A 116 -6.90 -11.23 1.36
N GLU A 117 -8.16 -11.51 1.10
CA GLU A 117 -8.99 -10.77 0.17
C GLU A 117 -10.15 -10.19 0.97
N GLY A 118 -10.27 -8.87 0.98
CA GLY A 118 -11.36 -8.20 1.65
C GLY A 118 -12.67 -8.31 0.88
N GLU A 119 -13.76 -7.91 1.51
CA GLU A 119 -15.09 -7.95 0.94
C GLU A 119 -15.57 -6.55 0.52
N GLU A 120 -16.49 -6.53 -0.45
CA GLU A 120 -17.29 -5.36 -0.81
C GLU A 120 -18.76 -5.70 -0.59
N GLN A 121 -19.49 -4.80 0.05
CA GLN A 121 -20.93 -4.90 0.21
C GLN A 121 -21.62 -3.94 -0.76
N MET A 122 -22.54 -4.51 -1.53
CA MET A 122 -23.32 -3.79 -2.52
C MET A 122 -24.69 -3.42 -1.96
N ASP A 123 -25.20 -2.26 -2.33
CA ASP A 123 -26.61 -1.96 -2.20
C ASP A 123 -27.39 -2.76 -3.26
N SER A 124 -28.39 -3.48 -2.77
CA SER A 124 -29.26 -4.36 -3.55
C SER A 124 -30.13 -3.64 -4.60
N THR A 125 -30.22 -2.30 -4.55
CA THR A 125 -31.15 -1.52 -5.38
C THR A 125 -30.48 -0.88 -6.59
N ASN A 126 -29.25 -0.38 -6.42
CA ASN A 126 -28.53 0.43 -7.40
C ASN A 126 -27.16 -0.14 -7.79
N ASP A 127 -26.76 -1.30 -7.25
CA ASP A 127 -25.43 -1.91 -7.47
C ASP A 127 -24.28 -0.96 -7.07
N ASP A 128 -24.50 -0.09 -6.09
CA ASP A 128 -23.44 0.76 -5.54
C ASP A 128 -22.69 0.04 -4.40
N VAL A 129 -21.37 0.22 -4.33
CA VAL A 129 -20.59 -0.24 -3.17
C VAL A 129 -20.92 0.67 -2.00
N ILE A 130 -21.51 0.11 -0.95
CA ILE A 130 -21.85 0.84 0.28
C ILE A 130 -20.89 0.60 1.41
N ALA A 131 -20.09 -0.47 1.36
CA ALA A 131 -19.08 -0.73 2.35
C ALA A 131 -17.99 -1.63 1.78
N PHE A 132 -16.77 -1.54 2.29
CA PHE A 132 -15.63 -2.30 1.80
C PHE A 132 -14.52 -2.42 2.85
N ASP A 133 -13.73 -3.49 2.74
CA ASP A 133 -12.55 -3.69 3.56
C ASP A 133 -11.40 -2.76 3.16
N VAL A 134 -10.71 -2.21 4.16
CA VAL A 134 -9.56 -1.32 4.02
C VAL A 134 -8.42 -1.76 4.92
N ILE A 135 -7.23 -1.89 4.35
CA ILE A 135 -6.01 -2.14 5.12
C ILE A 135 -5.55 -0.83 5.78
N THR A 136 -5.62 -0.77 7.11
CA THR A 136 -5.27 0.43 7.89
C THR A 136 -3.80 0.48 8.27
N ASN A 137 -3.22 -0.66 8.59
CA ASN A 137 -1.81 -0.77 8.96
C ASN A 137 -1.20 -2.05 8.37
N LEU A 138 0.08 -2.02 8.05
CA LEU A 138 0.81 -3.16 7.51
C LEU A 138 2.28 -3.05 7.92
N LYS A 139 2.81 -4.10 8.56
CA LYS A 139 4.19 -4.16 9.04
C LYS A 139 4.79 -5.54 8.90
N ARG A 140 6.09 -5.60 8.63
CA ARG A 140 6.83 -6.86 8.62
C ARG A 140 6.94 -7.42 10.04
N PHE A 141 6.61 -8.69 10.22
CA PHE A 141 6.77 -9.39 11.49
C PHE A 141 8.26 -9.51 11.83
N ARG A 142 8.65 -9.16 13.06
CA ARG A 142 10.07 -9.08 13.45
C ARG A 142 10.74 -10.45 13.55
N ASP A 143 10.01 -11.43 14.07
CA ASP A 143 10.60 -12.73 14.44
C ASP A 143 10.60 -13.74 13.28
N THR A 144 9.73 -13.54 12.29
CA THR A 144 9.58 -14.43 11.14
C THR A 144 9.79 -13.63 9.85
N PRO A 145 10.95 -13.77 9.19
CA PRO A 145 11.19 -13.12 7.91
C PRO A 145 10.08 -13.44 6.92
N LYS A 146 9.66 -12.46 6.13
CA LYS A 146 8.60 -12.59 5.09
C LYS A 146 7.19 -12.86 5.61
N THR A 147 6.99 -12.80 6.92
CA THR A 147 5.66 -12.76 7.52
C THR A 147 5.27 -11.31 7.78
N TYR A 148 4.00 -11.00 7.60
CA TYR A 148 3.46 -9.65 7.75
C TYR A 148 2.30 -9.67 8.73
N ASN A 149 2.21 -8.61 9.51
CA ASN A 149 1.07 -8.33 10.37
C ASN A 149 0.36 -7.11 9.77
N PHE A 150 -0.95 -7.20 9.60
CA PHE A 150 -1.74 -6.07 9.12
C PHE A 150 -3.04 -5.94 9.90
N ASN A 151 -3.51 -4.70 9.93
CA ASN A 151 -4.81 -4.32 10.47
C ASN A 151 -5.75 -3.98 9.33
N ASN A 152 -7.01 -4.34 9.49
CA ASN A 152 -8.06 -4.05 8.54
C ASN A 152 -9.32 -3.62 9.27
N ILE A 153 -10.08 -2.75 8.62
CA ILE A 153 -11.41 -2.33 9.02
C ILE A 153 -12.37 -2.56 7.86
N PHE A 154 -13.64 -2.71 8.19
CA PHE A 154 -14.72 -2.61 7.21
C PHE A 154 -15.28 -1.19 7.26
N ALA A 155 -15.04 -0.41 6.21
CA ALA A 155 -15.50 0.97 6.06
C ALA A 155 -16.92 1.00 5.48
N ILE A 156 -17.79 1.86 6.03
CA ILE A 156 -19.24 1.94 5.79
C ILE A 156 -19.64 3.34 5.32
#